data_AF-K2GSF1-F1
#
_entry.id   AF-K2GSF1-F1
#
_cell.length_a   1.000
_cell.length_b   1.000
_cell.length_c   1.000
_cell.angle_alpha   90.00
_cell.angle_beta   90.00
_cell.angle_gamma   90.00
#
_symmetry.space_group_name_H-M   'P 1'
#
loop_
_entity.id
_entity.type
_entity.pdbx_description
1 polymer ?
#
loop_
_entity_poly.entity_id
_entity_poly.type
_entity_poly.pdbx_seq_one_letter_code
_entity_poly.pdbx_strand_id
1 'polypeptide(L)'
;MAGLDAGRAIGHIRRNRPEAEMGILHKLLGAVTWWNGATLNTRLWSWRKGTRVGEDEMGNTFYQTKDGQRRWVIYNGLSEASRIGPEWHGWLHHTWDEPPTTAPVLRKAWEKPHLPNLTGTDLAYAPEGSLRRVDPVVRKDYEAWTPE
;
A
#
# COMPACT_ATOMS: atom_id res chain seq x y z
N MET A 1 -26.21 -56.95 43.55
CA MET A 1 -26.56 -56.94 42.12
C MET A 1 -26.16 -55.56 41.60
N ALA A 2 -24.88 -55.35 41.32
CA ALA A 2 -24.18 -55.64 40.06
C ALA A 2 -24.47 -54.57 38.98
N GLY A 3 -23.41 -53.91 38.49
CA GLY A 3 -23.42 -53.04 37.30
C GLY A 3 -22.79 -51.66 37.56
N LEU A 4 -21.47 -51.57 37.71
CA LEU A 4 -20.48 -51.27 36.67
C LEU A 4 -20.34 -49.78 36.33
N ASP A 5 -19.31 -49.24 36.97
CA ASP A 5 -18.57 -48.02 36.71
C ASP A 5 -17.97 -48.03 35.28
N ALA A 6 -18.32 -47.07 34.43
CA ALA A 6 -17.67 -46.85 33.13
C ALA A 6 -18.03 -45.47 32.55
N GLY A 7 -17.53 -44.39 33.15
CA GLY A 7 -17.66 -43.02 32.65
C GLY A 7 -16.32 -42.30 32.53
N ARG A 8 -15.41 -42.88 31.72
CA ARG A 8 -14.07 -42.36 31.41
C ARG A 8 -14.12 -40.88 31.02
N ALA A 9 -13.38 -40.06 31.78
CA ALA A 9 -13.21 -38.63 31.60
C ALA A 9 -12.89 -38.24 30.14
N ILE A 10 -13.78 -37.47 29.50
CA ILE A 10 -13.51 -36.78 28.24
C ILE A 10 -12.90 -35.42 28.62
N GLY A 11 -11.57 -35.42 28.77
CA GLY A 11 -10.81 -34.18 28.86
C GLY A 11 -10.97 -33.38 27.57
N HIS A 12 -11.58 -32.21 27.65
CA HIS A 12 -11.55 -31.20 26.60
C HIS A 12 -10.09 -30.74 26.40
N ILE A 13 -9.39 -31.36 25.46
CA ILE A 13 -8.10 -30.86 24.98
C ILE A 13 -8.37 -29.57 24.21
N ARG A 14 -8.25 -28.42 24.89
CA ARG A 14 -8.03 -27.14 24.20
C ARG A 14 -6.68 -27.26 23.49
N ARG A 15 -6.68 -27.39 22.16
CA ARG A 15 -5.47 -27.09 21.36
C ARG A 15 -5.21 -25.59 21.48
N ASN A 16 -4.39 -25.20 22.44
CA ASN A 16 -3.67 -23.92 22.36
C ASN A 16 -2.74 -24.03 21.15
N ARG A 17 -3.17 -23.47 20.01
CA ARG A 17 -2.27 -23.22 18.88
C ARG A 17 -1.29 -22.14 19.36
N PRO A 18 0.01 -22.40 19.46
CA PRO A 18 0.94 -21.43 20.02
C PRO A 18 1.08 -20.25 19.05
N GLU A 19 0.69 -19.05 19.48
CA GLU A 19 0.86 -17.81 18.71
C GLU A 19 2.33 -17.56 18.28
N ALA A 20 3.28 -18.21 18.97
CA ALA A 20 4.69 -18.21 18.64
C ALA A 20 5.01 -18.85 17.28
N GLU A 21 4.28 -19.89 16.85
CA GLU A 21 4.52 -20.56 15.55
C GLU A 21 4.13 -19.64 14.39
N MET A 22 3.03 -18.91 14.52
CA MET A 22 2.57 -17.93 13.52
C MET A 22 3.58 -16.78 13.36
N GLY A 23 4.23 -16.35 14.45
CA GLY A 23 5.22 -15.29 14.43
C GLY A 23 6.57 -15.69 13.80
N ILE A 24 7.05 -16.92 14.04
CA ILE A 24 8.30 -17.41 13.44
C ILE A 24 8.10 -17.71 11.96
N LEU A 25 6.98 -18.35 11.58
CA LEU A 25 6.70 -18.63 10.17
C LEU A 25 6.59 -17.35 9.35
N HIS A 26 5.94 -16.31 9.88
CA HIS A 26 5.81 -15.01 9.20
C HIS A 26 7.15 -14.27 9.06
N LYS A 27 8.07 -14.46 10.03
CA LYS A 27 9.46 -13.95 9.94
C LYS A 27 10.29 -14.69 8.89
N LEU A 28 10.15 -16.01 8.79
CA LEU A 28 10.82 -16.82 7.78
C LEU A 28 10.28 -16.54 6.37
N LEU A 29 8.96 -16.47 6.22
CA LEU A 29 8.30 -16.04 4.99
C LEU A 29 8.76 -14.65 4.58
N GLY A 30 8.79 -13.68 5.50
CA GLY A 30 9.29 -12.32 5.22
C GLY A 30 10.78 -12.23 4.85
N ALA A 31 11.61 -13.20 5.28
CA ALA A 31 13.00 -13.31 4.87
C ALA A 31 13.14 -13.84 3.44
N VAL A 32 12.26 -14.77 3.03
CA VAL A 32 12.22 -15.32 1.68
C VAL A 32 11.51 -14.37 0.71
N THR A 33 10.44 -13.68 1.13
CA THR A 33 9.69 -12.70 0.33
C THR A 33 10.15 -11.26 0.57
N TRP A 34 11.46 -11.03 0.60
CA TRP A 34 12.05 -9.70 0.82
C TRP A 34 11.65 -8.67 -0.26
N TRP A 35 11.09 -9.14 -1.39
CA TRP A 35 10.53 -8.33 -2.47
C TRP A 35 9.10 -7.81 -2.21
N ASN A 36 8.38 -8.35 -1.22
CA ASN A 36 6.97 -8.00 -0.98
C ASN A 36 6.75 -6.81 -0.02
N GLY A 37 7.82 -6.11 0.40
CA GLY A 37 7.70 -4.92 1.25
C GLY A 37 9.03 -4.41 1.79
N ALA A 38 8.98 -3.56 2.82
CA ALA A 38 10.20 -3.04 3.46
C ALA A 38 11.07 -4.19 3.99
N THR A 39 12.33 -4.21 3.56
CA THR A 39 13.31 -5.23 3.96
C THR A 39 13.44 -5.31 5.47
N LEU A 40 13.83 -6.47 5.99
CA LEU A 40 14.06 -6.67 7.43
C LEU A 40 15.06 -5.64 8.00
N ASN A 41 16.07 -5.27 7.22
CA ASN A 41 17.03 -4.25 7.59
C ASN A 41 16.36 -2.87 7.72
N THR A 42 15.52 -2.48 6.76
CA THR A 42 14.75 -1.23 6.81
C THR A 42 13.83 -1.20 8.03
N ARG A 43 13.16 -2.31 8.38
CA ARG A 43 12.29 -2.40 9.56
C ARG A 43 13.07 -2.23 10.86
N LEU A 44 14.20 -2.93 11.00
CA LEU A 44 15.07 -2.82 12.17
C LEU A 44 15.65 -1.40 12.32
N TRP A 45 16.10 -0.81 11.21
CA TRP A 45 16.63 0.54 11.21
C TRP A 45 15.55 1.57 11.57
N SER A 46 14.34 1.42 11.02
CA SER A 46 13.21 2.31 11.31
C SER A 46 12.79 2.20 12.77
N TRP A 47 12.76 0.99 13.36
CA TRP A 47 12.48 0.82 14.77
C TRP A 47 13.50 1.51 15.68
N ARG A 48 14.78 1.46 15.31
CA ARG A 48 15.87 2.03 16.13
C ARG A 48 16.04 3.55 15.97
N LYS A 49 15.78 4.08 14.77
CA LYS A 49 16.14 5.46 14.38
C LYS A 49 14.97 6.31 13.88
N GLY A 50 13.85 5.69 13.54
CA GLY A 50 12.67 6.37 13.03
C GLY A 50 11.67 6.71 14.12
N THR A 51 11.10 7.91 13.98
CA THR A 51 9.89 8.34 14.66
C THR A 51 8.74 8.22 13.66
N ARG A 52 7.66 7.50 14.00
CA ARG A 52 6.46 7.44 13.18
C ARG A 52 5.76 8.80 13.19
N VAL A 53 5.55 9.37 12.01
CA VAL A 53 4.94 10.70 11.83
C VAL A 53 3.44 10.58 11.57
N GLY A 54 3.06 9.67 10.67
CA GLY A 54 1.66 9.45 10.33
C GLY A 54 1.47 8.40 9.25
N GLU A 55 0.26 8.34 8.73
CA GLU A 55 -0.19 7.38 7.73
C GLU A 55 -1.09 8.09 6.71
N ASP A 56 -1.01 7.71 5.44
CA ASP A 56 -1.90 8.23 4.39
C ASP A 56 -3.18 7.40 4.24
N GLU A 57 -4.07 7.84 3.37
CA GLU A 57 -5.34 7.17 3.05
C GLU A 57 -5.13 5.77 2.43
N MET A 58 -3.94 5.50 1.87
CA MET A 58 -3.58 4.21 1.25
C MET A 58 -2.89 3.25 2.24
N GLY A 59 -2.69 3.67 3.49
CA GLY A 59 -2.06 2.90 4.55
C GLY A 59 -0.52 2.92 4.53
N ASN A 60 0.10 3.80 3.75
CA ASN A 60 1.56 3.96 3.77
C ASN A 60 1.96 4.71 5.03
N THR A 61 2.95 4.20 5.76
CA THR A 61 3.41 4.83 7.01
C THR A 61 4.66 5.67 6.78
N PHE A 62 4.64 6.89 7.29
CA PHE A 62 5.72 7.86 7.14
C PHE A 62 6.55 7.98 8.41
N TYR A 63 7.86 8.09 8.24
CA TYR A 63 8.85 8.15 9.30
C TYR A 63 9.84 9.28 9.06
N GLN A 64 10.39 9.81 10.15
CA GLN A 64 11.53 10.73 10.11
C GLN A 64 12.57 10.36 11.16
N THR A 65 13.81 10.78 10.98
CA THR A 65 14.79 10.76 12.08
C THR A 65 14.46 11.84 13.12
N LYS A 66 15.00 11.71 14.33
CA LYS A 66 14.78 12.68 15.42
C LYS A 66 15.24 14.10 15.08
N ASP A 67 16.28 14.22 14.27
CA ASP A 67 16.83 15.45 13.71
C ASP A 67 16.12 15.94 12.44
N GLY A 68 15.14 15.20 11.92
CA GLY A 68 14.33 15.57 10.76
C GLY A 68 15.06 15.54 9.42
N GLN A 69 16.36 15.23 9.40
CA GLN A 69 17.22 15.25 8.20
C GLN A 69 16.87 14.15 7.18
N ARG A 70 16.34 13.02 7.64
CA ARG A 70 15.91 11.94 6.76
C ARG A 70 14.43 11.67 6.98
N ARG A 71 13.68 11.63 5.89
CA ARG A 71 12.27 11.26 5.83
C ARG A 71 12.14 10.06 4.88
N TRP A 72 11.33 9.07 5.25
CA TRP A 72 11.08 7.90 4.41
C TRP A 72 9.67 7.35 4.64
N VAL A 73 9.22 6.53 3.70
CA VAL A 73 7.93 5.86 3.73
C VAL A 73 8.13 4.35 3.76
N ILE A 74 7.24 3.65 4.46
CA ILE A 74 7.06 2.21 4.36
C ILE A 74 5.68 1.97 3.75
N TYR A 75 5.68 1.44 2.52
CA TYR A 75 4.45 1.18 1.78
C TYR A 75 3.66 0.01 2.33
N ASN A 76 2.33 0.10 2.20
CA ASN A 76 1.44 -1.04 2.40
C ASN A 76 1.37 -1.88 1.11
N GLY A 77 2.24 -2.90 1.02
CA GLY A 77 2.37 -3.81 -0.11
C GLY A 77 3.42 -3.37 -1.12
N LEU A 78 3.05 -3.34 -2.40
CA LEU A 78 3.98 -3.07 -3.50
C LEU A 78 4.58 -1.66 -3.40
N SER A 79 5.90 -1.60 -3.32
CA SER A 79 6.65 -0.35 -3.14
C SER A 79 6.70 0.42 -4.46
N GLU A 80 5.83 1.41 -4.60
CA GLU A 80 5.74 2.22 -5.82
C GLU A 80 5.62 3.71 -5.47
N ALA A 81 6.52 4.53 -6.02
CA ALA A 81 6.71 5.93 -5.63
C ALA A 81 5.47 6.80 -5.86
N SER A 82 4.75 6.53 -6.96
CA SER A 82 3.55 7.27 -7.33
C SER A 82 2.34 7.01 -6.41
N ARG A 83 2.43 6.05 -5.47
CA ARG A 83 1.36 5.80 -4.48
C ARG A 83 1.31 6.84 -3.36
N ILE A 84 2.30 7.71 -3.24
CA ILE A 84 2.31 8.77 -2.23
C ILE A 84 1.41 9.91 -2.70
N GLY A 85 0.45 10.30 -1.88
CA GLY A 85 -0.41 11.46 -2.13
C GLY A 85 0.38 12.79 -2.16
N PRO A 86 -0.11 13.83 -2.86
CA PRO A 86 0.61 15.11 -3.00
C PRO A 86 1.02 15.75 -1.67
N GLU A 87 0.17 15.66 -0.66
CA GLU A 87 0.36 16.21 0.68
C GLU A 87 1.49 15.52 1.47
N TRP A 88 1.67 14.22 1.25
CA TRP A 88 2.79 13.47 1.84
C TRP A 88 4.05 13.58 0.99
N HIS A 89 3.90 13.73 -0.33
CA HIS A 89 5.01 13.88 -1.26
C HIS A 89 5.80 15.16 -0.98
N GLY A 90 5.14 16.31 -0.85
CA GLY A 90 5.85 17.56 -0.54
C GLY A 90 6.57 17.50 0.82
N TRP A 91 6.00 16.83 1.82
CA TRP A 91 6.65 16.67 3.12
C TRP A 91 7.86 15.73 3.01
N LEU A 92 7.70 14.60 2.35
CA LEU A 92 8.77 13.63 2.16
C LEU A 92 9.98 14.23 1.43
N HIS A 93 9.73 15.12 0.49
CA HIS A 93 10.74 15.81 -0.32
C HIS A 93 11.19 17.17 0.25
N HIS A 94 10.92 17.45 1.52
CA HIS A 94 11.33 18.70 2.18
C HIS A 94 10.83 19.98 1.48
N THR A 95 9.73 19.91 0.73
CA THR A 95 9.08 21.09 0.16
C THR A 95 8.39 21.92 1.25
N TRP A 96 7.91 21.25 2.30
CA TRP A 96 7.40 21.88 3.53
C TRP A 96 7.91 21.16 4.78
N ASP A 97 8.00 21.92 5.88
CA ASP A 97 8.54 21.42 7.14
C ASP A 97 7.56 20.54 7.90
N GLU A 98 6.30 20.95 7.94
CA GLU A 98 5.26 20.31 8.72
C GLU A 98 4.57 19.18 7.94
N PRO A 99 4.30 18.02 8.56
CA PRO A 99 3.56 16.94 7.91
C PRO A 99 2.06 17.29 7.79
N PRO A 100 1.34 16.66 6.84
CA PRO A 100 -0.10 16.89 6.66
C PRO A 100 -0.95 16.50 7.88
N THR A 101 -0.40 15.70 8.80
CA THR A 101 -1.02 15.40 10.10
C THR A 101 -1.08 16.60 11.04
N THR A 102 -0.12 17.52 10.95
CA THR A 102 -0.05 18.73 11.79
C THR A 102 -0.66 19.92 11.06
N ALA A 103 -0.34 20.07 9.78
CA ALA A 103 -0.83 21.14 8.91
C ALA A 103 -1.52 20.54 7.67
N PRO A 104 -2.82 20.22 7.74
CA PRO A 104 -3.54 19.62 6.63
C PRO A 104 -3.64 20.60 5.44
N VAL A 105 -3.38 20.10 4.25
CA VAL A 105 -3.48 20.87 3.00
C VAL A 105 -4.96 21.10 2.67
N LEU A 106 -5.33 22.35 2.36
CA LEU A 106 -6.70 22.70 1.99
C LEU A 106 -7.06 22.19 0.60
N ARG A 107 -7.92 21.17 0.53
CA ARG A 107 -8.49 20.69 -0.74
C ARG A 107 -9.51 21.67 -1.32
N LYS A 108 -9.46 21.88 -2.63
CA LYS A 108 -10.49 22.58 -3.41
C LYS A 108 -11.52 21.60 -3.96
N ALA A 109 -12.72 22.10 -4.25
CA ALA A 109 -13.85 21.28 -4.71
C ALA A 109 -13.63 20.60 -6.08
N TRP A 110 -12.72 21.14 -6.90
CA TRP A 110 -12.39 20.60 -8.22
C TRP A 110 -11.24 19.59 -8.19
N GLU A 111 -10.58 19.40 -7.04
CA GLU A 111 -9.48 18.46 -6.91
C GLU A 111 -9.97 17.02 -6.98
N LYS A 112 -9.28 16.21 -7.78
CA LYS A 112 -9.56 14.78 -7.88
C LYS A 112 -8.84 14.02 -6.76
N PRO A 113 -9.38 12.88 -6.29
CA PRO A 113 -8.64 11.96 -5.44
C PRO A 113 -7.33 11.53 -6.09
N HIS A 114 -6.31 11.30 -5.26
CA HIS A 114 -5.02 10.81 -5.74
C HIS A 114 -5.17 9.44 -6.39
N LEU A 115 -4.51 9.26 -7.54
CA LEU A 115 -4.41 7.98 -8.22
C LEU A 115 -2.93 7.69 -8.47
N PRO A 116 -2.45 6.48 -8.16
CA PRO A 116 -1.08 6.09 -8.48
C PRO A 116 -0.88 6.00 -9.99
N ASN A 117 0.38 5.87 -10.43
CA ASN A 117 0.69 5.72 -11.84
C ASN A 117 0.12 4.38 -12.37
N LEU A 118 -0.77 4.47 -13.37
CA LEU A 118 -1.43 3.32 -14.00
C LEU A 118 -0.72 2.85 -15.27
N THR A 119 0.43 3.41 -15.61
CA THR A 119 1.20 3.01 -16.79
C THR A 119 1.49 1.51 -16.78
N GLY A 120 1.30 0.85 -17.93
CA GLY A 120 1.50 -0.60 -18.05
C GLY A 120 0.34 -1.46 -17.53
N THR A 121 -0.72 -0.85 -16.99
CA THR A 121 -1.96 -1.54 -16.60
C THR A 121 -3.05 -1.38 -17.66
N ASP A 122 -4.14 -2.13 -17.52
CA ASP A 122 -5.32 -2.00 -18.38
C ASP A 122 -6.03 -0.65 -18.21
N LEU A 123 -5.81 0.03 -17.07
CA LEU A 123 -6.38 1.34 -16.75
C LEU A 123 -5.47 2.51 -17.18
N ALA A 124 -4.40 2.24 -17.92
CA ALA A 124 -3.52 3.28 -18.44
C ALA A 124 -4.30 4.24 -19.37
N TYR A 125 -3.99 5.54 -19.26
CA TYR A 125 -4.58 6.55 -20.15
C TYR A 125 -4.22 6.27 -21.62
N ALA A 126 -5.25 6.24 -22.48
CA ALA A 126 -5.11 6.10 -23.92
C ALA A 126 -5.55 7.41 -24.60
N PRO A 127 -4.65 8.11 -25.31
CA PRO A 127 -4.99 9.35 -25.99
C PRO A 127 -5.97 9.11 -27.15
N GLU A 128 -6.57 10.20 -27.64
CA GLU A 128 -7.42 10.16 -28.83
C GLU A 128 -6.64 9.62 -30.04
N GLY A 129 -7.27 8.73 -30.80
CA GLY A 129 -6.62 8.00 -31.91
C GLY A 129 -5.75 6.81 -31.49
N SER A 130 -5.58 6.53 -30.19
CA SER A 130 -4.91 5.30 -29.75
C SER A 130 -5.74 4.06 -30.08
N LEU A 131 -5.08 3.03 -30.64
CA LEU A 131 -5.67 1.71 -30.88
C LEU A 131 -6.12 0.99 -29.60
N ARG A 132 -5.63 1.42 -28.43
CA ARG A 132 -5.99 0.84 -27.12
C ARG A 132 -7.34 1.31 -26.60
N ARG A 133 -7.92 2.37 -27.19
CA ARG A 133 -9.19 2.92 -26.75
C ARG A 133 -10.33 2.04 -27.25
N VAL A 134 -11.30 1.73 -26.37
CA VAL A 134 -12.47 0.91 -26.71
C VAL A 134 -13.31 1.56 -27.82
N ASP A 135 -13.49 2.88 -27.74
CA ASP A 135 -14.23 3.66 -28.74
C ASP A 135 -13.26 4.53 -29.58
N PRO A 136 -12.68 4.03 -30.68
CA PRO A 136 -11.74 4.79 -31.48
C PRO A 136 -12.40 6.08 -32.01
N VAL A 137 -11.67 7.20 -31.91
CA VAL A 137 -12.13 8.46 -32.50
C VAL A 137 -12.00 8.35 -34.01
N VAL A 138 -13.14 8.38 -34.71
CA VAL A 138 -13.16 8.44 -36.17
C VAL A 138 -12.59 9.78 -36.60
N ARG A 139 -11.56 9.75 -37.44
CA ARG A 139 -10.97 10.95 -38.05
C ARG A 139 -12.01 11.61 -38.95
N LYS A 140 -12.34 12.89 -38.71
CA LYS A 140 -13.37 13.65 -39.45
C LYS A 140 -12.81 14.78 -40.31
N ASP A 141 -11.50 14.79 -40.53
CA ASP A 141 -10.81 15.85 -41.28
C ASP A 141 -11.31 15.95 -42.74
N TYR A 142 -11.92 14.89 -43.25
CA TYR A 142 -12.49 14.81 -44.60
C TYR A 142 -13.62 13.78 -44.65
N GLU A 143 -14.62 14.02 -45.49
CA GLU A 143 -15.70 13.08 -45.78
C GLU A 143 -15.38 12.35 -47.09
N ALA A 144 -15.15 11.04 -47.01
CA ALA A 144 -14.86 10.23 -48.19
C ALA A 144 -16.12 10.02 -49.04
N TRP A 145 -16.00 10.28 -50.35
CA TRP A 145 -17.07 9.98 -51.30
C TRP A 145 -17.33 8.48 -51.36
N THR A 146 -18.60 8.08 -51.20
CA THR A 146 -19.03 6.68 -51.25
C THR A 146 -20.00 6.50 -52.43
N PRO A 147 -19.63 5.76 -53.50
CA PRO A 147 -20.53 5.47 -54.61
C PRO A 147 -21.66 4.51 -54.20
N GLU A 148 -22.82 4.67 -54.83
CA GLU A 148 -23.93 3.70 -54.80
C GLU A 148 -23.69 2.50 -55.73
#